data_AF-A0A0G1LNK2-F1
#
_entry.id   AF-A0A0G1LNK2-F1
#
_cell.length_a   1.000
_cell.length_b   1.000
_cell.length_c   1.000
_cell.angle_alpha   90.00
_cell.angle_beta   90.00
_cell.angle_gamma   90.00
#
_symmetry.space_group_name_H-M   'P 1'
#
loop_
_entity.id
_entity.type
_entity.pdbx_description
1 polymer ?
#
loop_
_entity_poly.entity_id
_entity_poly.type
_entity_poly.pdbx_seq_one_letter_code
_entity_poly.pdbx_strand_id
1 'polypeptide(L)'
;MLPTLFALNAAYRLAFDNWGLARNQYLQYKTEATRQAAISATRQLLPARNVLWKTYLQDLRAQLASDTNIANYSQTTAYLNLETEINFLDNQDSEFSGITSLAQAKQLSKAWESRLGKSEPLSITARTQILSHRLDQFASRLQPFIDSASPSSTLDLVKQKLGTSTPDLKKRHQLLLDVASLMLQLP
;
A
#
# COMPACT_ATOMS: atom_id res chain seq x y z
N MET A 1 6.12 20.43 -4.02
CA MET A 1 5.17 19.54 -3.32
C MET A 1 5.05 18.25 -4.12
N LEU A 2 5.22 17.09 -3.49
CA LEU A 2 4.89 15.82 -4.12
C LEU A 2 3.36 15.72 -4.27
N PRO A 3 2.82 15.28 -5.42
CA PRO A 3 1.38 15.12 -5.60
C PRO A 3 0.83 14.08 -4.63
N THR A 4 -0.37 14.31 -4.09
CA THR A 4 -1.01 13.38 -3.15
C THR A 4 -1.41 12.08 -3.88
N LEU A 5 -1.49 10.96 -3.15
CA LEU A 5 -2.01 9.70 -3.71
C LEU A 5 -3.41 9.86 -4.33
N PHE A 6 -4.24 10.76 -3.78
CA PHE A 6 -5.54 11.08 -4.35
C PHE A 6 -5.43 11.70 -5.75
N ALA A 7 -4.57 12.72 -5.91
CA ALA A 7 -4.34 13.36 -7.20
C ALA A 7 -3.71 12.40 -8.21
N LEU A 8 -2.74 11.58 -7.78
CA LEU A 8 -2.11 10.55 -8.61
C LEU A 8 -3.10 9.48 -9.06
N ASN A 9 -4.01 9.05 -8.18
CA ASN A 9 -5.05 8.08 -8.52
C ASN A 9 -6.05 8.66 -9.54
N ALA A 10 -6.40 9.95 -9.42
CA ALA A 10 -7.23 10.62 -10.43
C ALA A 10 -6.54 10.68 -11.80
N ALA A 11 -5.24 11.03 -11.83
CA ALA A 11 -4.45 11.04 -13.06
C ALA A 11 -4.34 9.64 -13.69
N TYR A 12 -4.10 8.61 -12.88
CA TYR A 12 -4.09 7.22 -13.34
C TYR A 12 -5.43 6.80 -13.95
N ARG A 13 -6.55 7.09 -13.27
CA ARG A 13 -7.90 6.74 -13.77
C ARG A 13 -8.18 7.38 -15.13
N LEU A 14 -7.88 8.67 -15.27
CA LEU A 14 -8.03 9.37 -16.53
C LEU A 14 -7.20 8.73 -17.66
N ALA A 15 -5.93 8.40 -17.37
CA ALA A 15 -5.06 7.75 -18.35
C ALA A 15 -5.55 6.33 -18.71
N PHE A 16 -6.11 5.60 -17.74
CA PHE A 16 -6.68 4.27 -17.95
C PHE A 16 -7.93 4.30 -18.84
N ASP A 17 -8.84 5.25 -18.61
CA ASP A 17 -10.05 5.42 -19.41
C ASP A 17 -9.70 5.79 -20.86
N ASN A 18 -8.77 6.73 -21.05
CA ASN A 18 -8.28 7.12 -22.37
C ASN A 18 -7.62 5.95 -23.11
N TRP A 19 -6.82 5.15 -22.40
CA TRP A 19 -6.23 3.94 -22.96
C TRP A 19 -7.29 2.90 -23.35
N GLY A 20 -8.29 2.68 -22.51
CA GLY A 20 -9.39 1.76 -22.78
C GLY A 20 -10.13 2.11 -24.06
N LEU A 21 -10.45 3.40 -24.22
CA LEU A 21 -11.08 3.93 -25.44
C LEU A 21 -10.20 3.74 -26.67
N ALA A 22 -8.93 4.19 -26.62
CA ALA A 22 -8.02 4.12 -27.76
C ALA A 22 -7.72 2.67 -28.18
N ARG A 23 -7.57 1.76 -27.20
CA ARG A 23 -7.43 0.32 -27.44
C ARG A 23 -8.64 -0.24 -28.18
N ASN A 24 -9.84 0.08 -27.72
CA ASN A 24 -11.08 -0.44 -28.33
C ASN A 24 -11.25 0.08 -29.77
N GLN A 25 -10.97 1.36 -30.01
CA GLN A 25 -10.97 1.93 -31.35
C GLN A 25 -9.96 1.24 -32.28
N TYR A 26 -8.74 0.98 -31.81
CA TYR A 26 -7.77 0.24 -32.61
C TYR A 26 -8.22 -1.19 -32.93
N LEU A 27 -8.78 -1.91 -31.95
CA LEU A 27 -9.28 -3.28 -32.16
C LEU A 27 -10.43 -3.33 -33.18
N GLN A 28 -11.26 -2.28 -33.23
CA GLN A 28 -12.38 -2.16 -34.15
C GLN A 28 -11.93 -1.75 -35.57
N TYR A 29 -11.13 -0.70 -35.70
CA TYR A 29 -10.85 -0.06 -36.99
C TYR A 29 -9.51 -0.44 -37.61
N LYS A 30 -8.50 -0.79 -36.80
CA LYS A 30 -7.16 -1.22 -37.24
C LYS A 30 -6.45 -0.27 -38.23
N THR A 31 -6.74 1.03 -38.13
CA THR A 31 -6.11 2.07 -38.96
C THR A 31 -4.82 2.57 -38.33
N GLU A 32 -3.96 3.21 -39.13
CA GLU A 32 -2.73 3.85 -38.62
C GLU A 32 -3.05 4.92 -37.57
N ALA A 33 -4.09 5.73 -37.77
CA ALA A 33 -4.52 6.75 -36.81
C ALA A 33 -4.91 6.13 -35.45
N THR A 34 -5.73 5.07 -35.47
CA THR A 34 -6.15 4.39 -34.22
C THR A 34 -5.00 3.63 -33.57
N ARG A 35 -4.04 3.11 -34.36
CA ARG A 35 -2.80 2.53 -33.86
C ARG A 35 -1.97 3.56 -33.09
N GLN A 36 -1.76 4.74 -33.66
CA GLN A 36 -1.00 5.83 -33.01
C GLN A 36 -1.71 6.35 -31.75
N ALA A 37 -3.04 6.46 -31.78
CA ALA A 37 -3.82 6.80 -30.60
C ALA A 37 -3.63 5.79 -29.46
N ALA A 38 -3.66 4.48 -29.76
CA ALA A 38 -3.43 3.43 -28.77
C ALA A 38 -1.99 3.44 -28.20
N ILE A 39 -0.99 3.71 -29.05
CA ILE A 39 0.41 3.89 -28.61
C ILE A 39 0.52 5.10 -27.68
N SER A 40 -0.03 6.25 -28.07
CA SER A 40 0.00 7.48 -27.29
C SER A 40 -0.69 7.33 -25.93
N ALA A 41 -1.88 6.70 -25.90
CA ALA A 41 -2.58 6.45 -24.66
C ALA A 41 -1.82 5.48 -23.74
N THR A 42 -1.14 4.47 -24.30
CA THR A 42 -0.30 3.55 -23.50
C THR A 42 0.93 4.27 -22.92
N ARG A 43 1.54 5.19 -23.69
CA ARG A 43 2.63 6.08 -23.22
C ARG A 43 2.22 6.96 -22.04
N GLN A 44 0.94 7.28 -21.91
CA GLN A 44 0.43 8.06 -20.78
C GLN A 44 0.05 7.16 -19.59
N LEU A 45 -0.54 6.00 -19.86
CA LEU A 45 -1.00 5.08 -18.82
C LEU A 45 0.15 4.49 -18.00
N LEU A 46 1.19 3.96 -18.65
CA LEU A 46 2.26 3.24 -17.94
C LEU A 46 3.00 4.14 -16.94
N PRO A 47 3.43 5.37 -17.28
CA PRO A 47 4.00 6.29 -16.30
C PRO A 47 3.04 6.66 -15.17
N ALA A 48 1.77 6.96 -15.48
CA ALA A 48 0.79 7.33 -14.45
C ALA A 48 0.58 6.19 -13.43
N ARG A 49 0.50 4.95 -13.94
CA ARG A 49 0.41 3.73 -13.13
C ARG A 49 1.67 3.52 -12.28
N ASN A 50 2.83 3.72 -12.88
CA ASN A 50 4.13 3.55 -12.23
C ASN A 50 4.32 4.55 -11.09
N VAL A 51 4.06 5.84 -11.33
CA VAL A 51 4.17 6.90 -10.32
C VAL A 51 3.21 6.66 -9.16
N LEU A 52 1.95 6.31 -9.45
CA LEU A 52 0.98 6.01 -8.38
C LEU A 52 1.47 4.88 -7.48
N TRP A 53 1.93 3.77 -8.07
CA TRP A 53 2.41 2.62 -7.31
C TRP A 53 3.71 2.94 -6.55
N LYS A 54 4.65 3.64 -7.19
CA LYS A 54 5.90 4.09 -6.58
C LYS A 54 5.63 4.95 -5.34
N THR A 55 4.78 5.97 -5.47
CA THR A 55 4.41 6.85 -4.34
C THR A 55 3.72 6.07 -3.23
N TYR A 56 2.84 5.12 -3.56
CA TYR A 56 2.20 4.28 -2.57
C TYR A 56 3.22 3.43 -1.77
N LEU A 57 4.22 2.85 -2.43
CA LEU A 57 5.28 2.10 -1.75
C LEU A 57 6.20 3.01 -0.92
N GLN A 58 6.49 4.23 -1.40
CA GLN A 58 7.23 5.25 -0.66
C GLN A 58 6.52 5.63 0.65
N ASP A 59 5.20 5.85 0.59
CA ASP A 59 4.38 6.15 1.77
C ASP A 59 4.40 5.00 2.77
N LEU A 60 4.27 3.75 2.32
CA LEU A 60 4.38 2.57 3.19
C LEU A 60 5.77 2.48 3.85
N ARG A 61 6.84 2.72 3.09
CA ARG A 61 8.22 2.71 3.61
C ARG A 61 8.43 3.81 4.66
N ALA A 62 7.91 5.00 4.41
CA ALA A 62 7.98 6.11 5.36
C ALA A 62 7.19 5.81 6.64
N GLN A 63 5.99 5.24 6.52
CA GLN A 63 5.19 4.82 7.68
C GLN A 63 5.86 3.70 8.48
N LEU A 64 6.48 2.71 7.83
CA LEU A 64 7.26 1.69 8.52
C LEU A 64 8.39 2.31 9.34
N ALA A 65 9.13 3.27 8.76
CA ALA A 65 10.20 3.96 9.48
C ALA A 65 9.68 4.77 10.67
N SER A 66 8.55 5.47 10.50
CA SER A 66 7.94 6.30 11.55
C SER A 66 7.34 5.47 12.68
N ASP A 67 6.56 4.44 12.35
CA ASP A 67 5.77 3.71 13.33
C ASP A 67 6.64 2.76 14.14
N THR A 68 7.59 2.05 13.50
CA THR A 68 8.25 0.93 14.18
C THR A 68 9.37 1.35 15.15
N ASN A 69 9.93 2.56 15.04
CA ASN A 69 11.00 3.10 15.91
C ASN A 69 12.14 2.09 16.20
N ILE A 70 12.37 1.13 15.30
CA ILE A 70 13.37 0.07 15.45
C ILE A 70 14.73 0.72 15.23
N ALA A 71 15.62 0.60 16.22
CA ALA A 71 16.98 1.17 16.20
C ALA A 71 17.82 0.80 14.95
N ASN A 72 17.44 -0.26 14.23
CA ASN A 72 18.05 -0.73 12.97
C ASN A 72 17.01 -0.87 11.84
N TYR A 73 16.28 0.19 11.51
CA TYR A 73 15.27 0.17 10.43
C TYR A 73 15.84 -0.29 9.08
N SER A 74 17.10 0.04 8.78
CA SER A 74 17.83 -0.35 7.57
C SER A 74 18.13 -1.86 7.49
N GLN A 75 17.78 -2.64 8.51
CA GLN A 75 17.97 -4.09 8.55
C GLN A 75 16.65 -4.86 8.47
N THR A 76 15.50 -4.16 8.48
CA THR A 76 14.21 -4.86 8.28
C THR A 76 14.03 -5.23 6.82
N THR A 77 13.88 -6.53 6.56
CA THR A 77 13.73 -7.09 5.21
C THR A 77 12.60 -6.41 4.43
N ALA A 78 11.48 -6.08 5.08
CA ALA A 78 10.37 -5.38 4.42
C ALA A 78 10.76 -3.98 3.92
N TYR A 79 11.51 -3.21 4.70
CA TYR A 79 11.98 -1.88 4.33
C TYR A 79 12.94 -1.92 3.14
N LEU A 80 13.93 -2.83 3.18
CA LEU A 80 14.90 -3.02 2.11
C LEU A 80 14.25 -3.54 0.82
N ASN A 81 13.27 -4.44 0.94
CA ASN A 81 12.53 -4.95 -0.21
C ASN A 81 11.68 -3.85 -0.87
N LEU A 82 11.05 -2.98 -0.07
CA LEU A 82 10.32 -1.82 -0.59
C LEU A 82 11.26 -0.84 -1.29
N GLU A 83 12.43 -0.56 -0.71
CA GLU A 83 13.44 0.31 -1.34
C GLU A 83 13.93 -0.23 -2.68
N THR A 84 14.25 -1.53 -2.73
CA THR A 84 14.64 -2.21 -3.96
C THR A 84 13.56 -2.07 -5.03
N GLU A 85 12.29 -2.21 -4.64
CA GLU A 85 11.17 -2.08 -5.55
C GLU A 85 10.93 -0.64 -6.02
N ILE A 86 11.04 0.34 -5.12
CA ILE A 86 10.93 1.76 -5.46
C ILE A 86 12.01 2.14 -6.48
N ASN A 87 13.25 1.70 -6.26
CA ASN A 87 14.36 1.96 -7.19
C ASN A 87 14.14 1.30 -8.56
N PHE A 88 13.57 0.09 -8.59
CA PHE A 88 13.16 -0.52 -9.85
C PHE A 88 12.13 0.34 -10.58
N LEU A 89 11.06 0.76 -9.90
CA LEU A 89 10.01 1.59 -10.51
C LEU A 89 10.54 2.94 -10.98
N ASP A 90 11.49 3.54 -10.27
CA ASP A 90 12.11 4.82 -10.66
C ASP A 90 12.85 4.70 -12.00
N ASN A 91 13.54 3.58 -12.23
CA ASN A 91 14.26 3.33 -13.48
C ASN A 91 13.34 3.09 -14.70
N GLN A 92 12.08 2.69 -14.48
CA GLN A 92 11.12 2.39 -15.56
C GLN A 92 10.60 3.64 -16.28
N ASP A 93 10.65 4.82 -15.65
CA ASP A 93 10.07 6.05 -16.22
C ASP A 93 10.69 6.41 -17.59
N SER A 94 12.00 6.17 -17.75
CA SER A 94 12.70 6.38 -19.03
C SER A 94 12.25 5.39 -20.12
N GLU A 95 12.01 4.13 -19.77
CA GLU A 95 11.57 3.09 -20.70
C GLU A 95 10.17 3.37 -21.27
N PHE A 96 9.26 3.88 -20.43
CA PHE A 96 7.89 4.21 -20.86
C PHE A 96 7.83 5.40 -21.82
N SER A 97 8.68 6.41 -21.62
CA SER A 97 8.76 7.56 -22.52
C SER A 97 9.17 7.15 -23.95
N GLY A 98 9.98 6.09 -24.07
CA GLY A 98 10.53 5.58 -25.32
C GLY A 98 9.61 4.69 -26.17
N ILE A 99 8.33 4.51 -25.82
CA ILE A 99 7.43 3.55 -26.49
C ILE A 99 7.05 3.95 -27.92
N THR A 100 7.70 3.43 -28.95
CA THR A 100 7.39 3.79 -30.35
C THR A 100 6.45 2.81 -31.06
N SER A 101 6.18 1.65 -30.47
CA SER A 101 5.39 0.59 -31.09
C SER A 101 4.45 -0.13 -30.11
N LEU A 102 3.39 -0.75 -30.65
CA LEU A 102 2.49 -1.59 -29.86
C LEU A 102 3.19 -2.84 -29.29
N ALA A 103 4.18 -3.38 -30.00
CA ALA A 103 4.94 -4.53 -29.54
C ALA A 103 5.75 -4.16 -28.28
N GLN A 104 6.46 -3.04 -28.31
CA GLN A 104 7.19 -2.51 -27.16
C GLN A 104 6.24 -2.15 -26.01
N ALA A 105 5.12 -1.48 -26.31
CA ALA A 105 4.09 -1.14 -25.32
C ALA A 105 3.58 -2.39 -24.59
N LYS A 106 3.28 -3.45 -25.34
CA LYS A 106 2.82 -4.74 -24.80
C LYS A 106 3.89 -5.42 -23.95
N GLN A 107 5.15 -5.39 -24.40
CA GLN A 107 6.27 -5.97 -23.65
C GLN A 107 6.46 -5.27 -22.30
N LEU A 108 6.54 -3.94 -22.30
CA LEU A 108 6.73 -3.14 -21.08
C LEU A 108 5.54 -3.27 -20.13
N SER A 109 4.31 -3.25 -20.65
CA SER A 109 3.11 -3.48 -19.83
C SER A 109 3.14 -4.84 -19.15
N LYS A 110 3.52 -5.91 -19.85
CA LYS A 110 3.65 -7.25 -19.28
C LYS A 110 4.75 -7.36 -18.24
N ALA A 111 5.90 -6.73 -18.50
CA ALA A 111 7.02 -6.70 -17.55
C ALA A 111 6.60 -6.00 -16.25
N TRP A 112 5.93 -4.86 -16.37
CA TRP A 112 5.39 -4.12 -15.23
C TRP A 112 4.36 -4.94 -14.45
N GLU A 113 3.40 -5.60 -15.12
CA GLU A 113 2.39 -6.45 -14.47
C GLU A 113 3.00 -7.66 -13.76
N SER A 114 3.99 -8.30 -14.37
CA SER A 114 4.72 -9.40 -13.74
C SER A 114 5.46 -8.93 -12.49
N ARG A 115 6.00 -7.70 -12.51
CA ARG A 115 6.63 -7.10 -11.35
C ARG A 115 5.61 -6.76 -10.27
N LEU A 116 4.46 -6.19 -10.61
CA LEU A 116 3.39 -5.87 -9.67
C LEU A 116 2.99 -7.09 -8.82
N GLY A 117 2.89 -8.27 -9.43
CA GLY A 117 2.60 -9.52 -8.70
C GLY A 117 3.64 -9.86 -7.63
N LYS A 118 4.87 -9.34 -7.73
CA LYS A 118 5.92 -9.44 -6.70
C LYS A 118 5.84 -8.30 -5.69
N SER A 119 5.48 -7.09 -6.12
CA SER A 119 5.39 -5.89 -5.27
C SER A 119 4.17 -5.90 -4.35
N GLU A 120 3.05 -6.48 -4.79
CA GLU A 120 1.81 -6.51 -4.01
C GLU A 120 1.95 -7.25 -2.67
N PRO A 121 2.55 -8.46 -2.60
CA PRO A 121 2.87 -9.10 -1.32
C PRO A 121 3.75 -8.25 -0.39
N LEU A 122 4.68 -7.46 -0.93
CA LEU A 122 5.50 -6.54 -0.14
C LEU A 122 4.63 -5.46 0.50
N SER A 123 3.70 -4.88 -0.27
CA SER A 123 2.76 -3.88 0.25
C SER A 123 1.82 -4.45 1.33
N ILE A 124 1.39 -5.71 1.18
CA ILE A 124 0.57 -6.41 2.19
C ILE A 124 1.40 -6.61 3.46
N THR A 125 2.63 -7.10 3.33
CA THR A 125 3.55 -7.33 4.46
C THR A 125 3.81 -6.05 5.24
N ALA A 126 4.13 -4.96 4.53
CA ALA A 126 4.37 -3.65 5.13
C ALA A 126 3.14 -3.13 5.89
N ARG A 127 1.95 -3.19 5.27
CA ARG A 127 0.69 -2.81 5.94
C ARG A 127 0.41 -3.63 7.18
N THR A 128 0.60 -4.94 7.12
CA THR A 128 0.40 -5.84 8.26
C THR A 128 1.33 -5.48 9.42
N GLN A 129 2.60 -5.19 9.14
CA GLN A 129 3.57 -4.75 10.14
C GLN A 129 3.19 -3.41 10.78
N ILE A 130 2.83 -2.42 9.95
CA ILE A 130 2.35 -1.11 10.41
C ILE A 130 1.14 -1.28 11.34
N LEU A 131 0.12 -2.02 10.89
CA LEU A 131 -1.11 -2.23 11.65
C LEU A 131 -0.85 -2.99 12.94
N SER A 132 -0.04 -4.06 12.91
CA SER A 132 0.33 -4.78 14.12
C SER A 132 0.98 -3.85 15.13
N HIS A 133 1.95 -3.05 14.69
CA HIS A 133 2.65 -2.12 15.57
C HIS A 133 1.71 -1.06 16.18
N ARG A 134 0.78 -0.51 15.38
CA ARG A 134 -0.22 0.44 15.90
C ARG A 134 -1.14 -0.19 16.94
N LEU A 135 -1.51 -1.46 16.75
CA LEU A 135 -2.28 -2.20 17.75
C LEU A 135 -1.46 -2.46 19.02
N ASP A 136 -0.16 -2.75 18.89
CA ASP A 136 0.77 -2.86 20.04
C ASP A 136 0.86 -1.52 20.80
N GLN A 137 1.01 -0.41 20.09
CA GLN A 137 1.03 0.92 20.70
C GLN A 137 -0.29 1.25 21.41
N PHE A 138 -1.43 0.89 20.81
CA PHE A 138 -2.73 1.10 21.43
C PHE A 138 -2.86 0.28 22.71
N ALA A 139 -2.50 -1.01 22.69
CA ALA A 139 -2.47 -1.85 23.88
C ALA A 139 -1.58 -1.27 24.99
N SER A 140 -0.35 -0.85 24.65
CA SER A 140 0.59 -0.24 25.58
C SER A 140 0.07 1.07 26.19
N ARG A 141 -0.74 1.84 25.45
CA ARG A 141 -1.40 3.06 25.98
C ARG A 141 -2.52 2.76 26.96
N LEU A 142 -3.15 1.59 26.86
CA LEU A 142 -4.20 1.16 27.79
C LEU A 142 -3.59 0.60 29.09
N GLN A 143 -2.39 0.04 29.03
CA GLN A 143 -1.74 -0.66 30.15
C GLN A 143 -1.67 0.16 31.47
N PRO A 144 -1.25 1.44 31.48
CA PRO A 144 -1.15 2.20 32.74
C PRO A 144 -2.49 2.36 33.46
N PHE A 145 -3.58 2.50 32.71
CA PHE A 145 -4.93 2.62 33.27
C PHE A 145 -5.41 1.30 33.86
N ILE A 146 -5.06 0.18 33.22
CA ILE A 146 -5.33 -1.18 33.72
C ILE A 146 -4.56 -1.41 35.03
N ASP A 147 -3.31 -0.97 35.09
CA ASP A 147 -2.47 -1.13 36.28
C ASP A 147 -2.95 -0.28 37.46
N SER A 148 -3.57 0.87 37.19
CA SER A 148 -4.12 1.77 38.22
C SER A 148 -5.55 1.44 38.67
N ALA A 149 -6.26 0.56 37.97
CA ALA A 149 -7.66 0.28 38.22
C ALA A 149 -7.89 -0.58 39.48
N SER A 150 -8.99 -0.31 40.20
CA SER A 150 -9.38 -1.11 41.35
C SER A 150 -9.78 -2.55 40.93
N PRO A 151 -9.43 -3.58 41.72
CA PRO A 151 -9.82 -4.96 41.43
C PRO A 151 -11.34 -5.11 41.23
N SER A 152 -11.74 -5.71 40.10
CA SER A 152 -13.14 -5.97 39.75
C SER A 152 -13.23 -7.06 38.70
N SER A 153 -14.40 -7.71 38.57
CA SER A 153 -14.66 -8.67 37.50
C SER A 153 -14.54 -8.05 36.10
N THR A 154 -14.84 -6.75 35.96
CA THR A 154 -14.61 -5.98 34.73
C THR A 154 -13.12 -5.88 34.41
N LEU A 155 -12.27 -5.62 35.42
CA LEU A 155 -10.82 -5.58 35.25
C LEU A 155 -10.24 -6.96 34.87
N ASP A 156 -10.78 -8.04 35.44
CA ASP A 156 -10.39 -9.40 35.10
C ASP A 156 -10.72 -9.74 33.64
N LEU A 157 -11.91 -9.33 33.16
CA LEU A 157 -12.32 -9.50 31.77
C LEU A 157 -11.44 -8.66 30.81
N VAL A 158 -11.07 -7.44 31.20
CA VAL A 158 -10.12 -6.59 30.46
C VAL A 158 -8.77 -7.31 30.30
N LYS A 159 -8.20 -7.81 31.40
CA LYS A 159 -6.92 -8.55 31.38
C LYS A 159 -7.00 -9.81 30.53
N GLN A 160 -8.08 -10.57 30.62
CA GLN A 160 -8.31 -11.77 29.81
C GLN A 160 -8.33 -11.45 28.30
N LYS A 161 -9.09 -10.42 27.90
CA LYS A 161 -9.18 -10.00 26.49
C LYS A 161 -7.85 -9.46 25.97
N LEU A 162 -7.14 -8.66 26.76
CA LEU A 162 -5.83 -8.14 26.38
C LEU A 162 -4.76 -9.24 26.26
N GLY A 163 -4.82 -10.26 27.12
CA GLY A 163 -3.94 -11.43 27.09
C GLY A 163 -4.26 -12.44 25.97
N THR A 164 -5.34 -12.24 25.21
CA THR A 164 -5.71 -13.13 24.11
C THR A 164 -4.78 -12.90 22.91
N SER A 165 -3.91 -13.87 22.63
CA SER A 165 -3.02 -13.83 21.47
C SER A 165 -3.73 -14.31 20.21
N THR A 166 -3.73 -13.49 19.16
CA THR A 166 -4.23 -13.87 17.84
C THR A 166 -3.41 -13.21 16.72
N PRO A 167 -3.04 -13.95 15.66
CA PRO A 167 -2.37 -13.37 14.49
C PRO A 167 -3.35 -12.60 13.58
N ASP A 168 -4.65 -12.73 13.79
CA ASP A 168 -5.68 -12.03 13.02
C ASP A 168 -5.82 -10.58 13.51
N LEU A 169 -5.31 -9.63 12.71
CA LEU A 169 -5.35 -8.21 13.03
C LEU A 169 -6.77 -7.66 13.25
N LYS A 170 -7.78 -8.19 12.56
CA LYS A 170 -9.17 -7.73 12.72
C LYS A 170 -9.73 -8.18 14.06
N LYS A 171 -9.50 -9.44 14.43
CA LYS A 171 -9.87 -9.95 15.77
C LYS A 171 -9.12 -9.20 16.85
N ARG A 172 -7.82 -8.96 16.66
CA ARG A 172 -6.98 -8.20 17.59
C ARG A 172 -7.51 -6.77 17.78
N HIS A 173 -7.87 -6.09 16.70
CA HIS A 173 -8.48 -4.76 16.77
C HIS A 173 -9.81 -4.77 17.54
N GLN A 174 -10.70 -5.73 17.24
CA GLN A 174 -11.98 -5.86 17.95
C GLN A 174 -11.78 -6.11 19.45
N LEU A 175 -10.83 -6.98 19.83
CA LEU A 175 -10.49 -7.22 21.23
C LEU A 175 -10.04 -5.94 21.93
N LEU A 176 -9.23 -5.11 21.29
CA LEU A 176 -8.78 -3.84 21.86
C LEU A 176 -9.91 -2.80 21.96
N LEU A 177 -10.87 -2.79 21.03
CA LEU A 177 -12.07 -1.95 21.15
C LEU A 177 -12.96 -2.39 22.31
N ASP A 178 -13.14 -3.70 22.49
CA ASP A 178 -13.88 -4.25 23.63
C ASP A 178 -13.18 -3.88 24.95
N VAL A 179 -11.85 -4.01 25.02
CA VAL A 179 -11.05 -3.62 26.18
C VAL A 179 -11.25 -2.14 26.50
N ALA A 180 -11.09 -1.25 25.51
CA ALA A 180 -11.30 0.17 25.71
C ALA A 180 -12.72 0.49 26.20
N SER A 181 -13.73 -0.20 25.67
CA SER A 181 -15.13 -0.03 26.08
C SER A 181 -15.38 -0.48 27.52
N LEU A 182 -14.79 -1.60 27.94
CA LEU A 182 -14.88 -2.10 29.32
C LEU A 182 -14.13 -1.18 30.29
N MET A 183 -13.02 -0.60 29.86
CA MET A 183 -12.26 0.35 30.70
C MET A 183 -13.06 1.62 31.01
N LEU A 184 -13.96 2.06 30.12
CA LEU A 184 -14.88 3.17 30.40
C LEU A 184 -15.93 2.84 31.49
N GLN A 185 -16.07 1.57 31.85
CA GLN A 185 -16.99 1.10 32.90
C GLN A 185 -16.28 0.88 34.23
N LEU A 186 -14.95 1.01 34.27
CA LEU A 186 -14.18 0.92 35.50
C LEU A 186 -14.40 2.19 36.35
N PRO A 187 -14.59 2.04 37.67
CA PRO A 187 -14.79 3.17 38.58
C PRO A 187 -13.51 4.00 38.79
#